data_AF-A0AA37PMF4-F1
#
_entry.id   AF-A0AA37PMF4-F1
#
_cell.length_a   1.000
_cell.length_b   1.000
_cell.length_c   1.000
_cell.angle_alpha   90.00
_cell.angle_beta   90.00
_cell.angle_gamma   90.00
#
_symmetry.space_group_name_H-M   'P 1'
#
loop_
_entity.id
_entity.type
_entity.pdbx_description
1 polymer ?
#
loop_
_entity_poly.entity_id
_entity_poly.type
_entity_poly.pdbx_seq_one_letter_code
_entity_poly.pdbx_strand_id
1 'polypeptide(L)'
;MTVRMYANRKGWPLESIRVTLRHSRIHAQDCADCETKTGWVDHIDRKIELTGALDDAQRDRLLLIAERCPVHQTLTSEVRVATSLR
;
A
#
# COMPACT_ATOMS: atom_id res chain seq x y z
N MET A 1 3.16 6.91 -9.27
CA MET A 1 3.52 5.67 -8.55
C MET A 1 4.25 4.71 -9.48
N THR A 2 5.16 3.90 -8.93
CA THR A 2 5.97 2.89 -9.62
C THR A 2 5.14 1.96 -10.51
N VAL A 3 3.91 1.64 -10.11
CA VAL A 3 2.97 0.81 -10.88
C VAL A 3 2.63 1.42 -12.23
N ARG A 4 2.26 2.71 -12.28
CA ARG A 4 1.94 3.40 -13.55
C ARG A 4 3.17 3.50 -14.45
N MET A 5 4.34 3.80 -13.88
CA MET A 5 5.60 3.81 -14.62
C MET A 5 5.89 2.42 -15.23
N TYR A 6 5.71 1.36 -14.46
CA TYR A 6 5.92 -0.02 -14.91
C TYR A 6 4.96 -0.40 -16.04
N ALA A 7 3.66 -0.11 -15.89
CA ALA A 7 2.65 -0.35 -16.92
C ALA A 7 2.99 0.39 -18.23
N ASN A 8 3.34 1.68 -18.14
CA ASN A 8 3.74 2.49 -19.30
C ASN A 8 4.96 1.89 -20.01
N ARG A 9 5.99 1.49 -19.26
CA ARG A 9 7.21 0.88 -19.84
C ARG A 9 6.92 -0.45 -20.55
N LYS A 10 5.90 -1.18 -20.12
CA LYS A 10 5.46 -2.44 -20.73
C LYS A 10 4.41 -2.25 -21.83
N GLY A 11 3.94 -1.02 -22.06
CA GLY A 11 2.86 -0.74 -23.02
C GLY A 11 1.52 -1.31 -22.60
N TRP A 12 1.29 -1.54 -21.30
CA TRP A 12 0.05 -2.13 -20.80
C TRP A 12 -1.07 -1.09 -20.70
N PRO A 13 -2.32 -1.45 -21.03
CA PRO A 13 -3.45 -0.52 -21.11
C PRO A 13 -4.03 -0.17 -19.71
N LEU A 14 -3.18 0.25 -18.78
CA LEU A 14 -3.60 0.75 -17.46
C LEU A 14 -4.05 2.21 -17.58
N GLU A 15 -5.35 2.44 -17.50
CA GLU A 15 -5.94 3.78 -17.57
C GLU A 15 -5.80 4.50 -16.23
N SER A 16 -6.28 3.88 -15.15
CA SER A 16 -6.34 4.48 -13.82
C SER A 16 -5.84 3.53 -12.74
N ILE A 17 -5.21 4.11 -11.72
CA ILE A 17 -4.86 3.43 -10.48
C ILE A 17 -5.34 4.28 -9.33
N ARG A 18 -6.12 3.68 -8.42
CA ARG A 18 -6.56 4.30 -7.17
C ARG A 18 -6.02 3.50 -6.00
N VAL A 19 -5.47 4.20 -5.03
CA VAL A 19 -5.03 3.61 -3.76
C VAL A 19 -5.77 4.31 -2.65
N THR A 20 -6.45 3.54 -1.82
CA THR A 20 -7.16 4.03 -0.65
C THR A 20 -6.49 3.46 0.58
N LEU A 21 -6.15 4.35 1.52
CA LEU A 21 -5.63 3.98 2.83
C LEU A 21 -6.68 4.31 3.89
N ARG A 22 -6.93 3.38 4.81
CA ARG A 22 -7.77 3.60 5.97
C ARG A 22 -6.97 3.28 7.22
N HIS A 23 -6.80 4.27 8.08
CA HIS A 23 -6.19 4.10 9.39
C HIS A 23 -7.27 3.74 10.43
N SER A 24 -6.93 2.83 11.32
CA SER A 24 -7.77 2.35 12.42
C SER A 24 -6.88 1.85 13.55
N ARG A 25 -7.48 1.50 14.69
CA ARG A 25 -6.80 0.77 15.77
C ARG A 25 -7.50 -0.56 15.97
N ILE A 26 -6.73 -1.63 16.05
CA ILE A 26 -7.23 -2.99 16.31
C ILE A 26 -6.63 -3.49 17.62
N HIS A 27 -7.31 -4.44 18.26
CA HIS A 27 -6.73 -5.09 19.43
C HIS A 27 -5.51 -5.90 19.01
N ALA A 28 -4.44 -5.83 19.80
CA ALA A 28 -3.21 -6.58 19.56
C ALA A 28 -3.44 -8.10 19.46
N GLN A 29 -4.47 -8.60 20.14
CA GLN A 29 -4.88 -10.01 20.13
C GLN A 29 -5.45 -10.45 18.77
N ASP A 30 -6.01 -9.52 18.01
CA ASP A 30 -6.59 -9.77 16.69
C ASP A 30 -5.54 -9.67 15.56
N CYS A 31 -4.32 -9.24 15.89
CA CYS A 31 -3.20 -9.17 14.95
C CYS A 31 -2.18 -10.29 15.22
N ALA A 32 -2.34 -11.43 14.53
CA ALA A 32 -1.45 -12.58 14.68
C ALA A 32 0.04 -12.22 14.44
N ASP A 33 0.30 -11.40 13.43
CA ASP A 33 1.65 -11.08 12.95
C ASP A 33 2.29 -9.86 13.62
N CYS A 34 1.60 -9.18 14.54
CA CYS A 34 2.13 -7.99 15.23
C CYS A 34 3.08 -8.37 16.37
N GLU A 35 4.18 -7.63 16.56
CA GLU A 35 5.08 -7.81 17.72
C GLU A 35 4.39 -7.42 19.04
N THR A 36 3.62 -6.34 19.04
CA THR A 36 2.78 -5.94 20.16
C THR A 36 1.68 -6.97 20.39
N LYS A 37 1.68 -7.63 21.54
CA LYS A 37 0.70 -8.70 21.89
C LYS A 37 -0.41 -8.26 22.85
N THR A 38 -0.30 -7.07 23.45
CA THR A 38 -1.29 -6.54 24.39
C THR A 38 -1.63 -5.09 24.07
N GLY A 39 -2.88 -4.68 24.30
CA GLY A 39 -3.33 -3.31 24.04
C GLY A 39 -3.85 -3.12 22.61
N TRP A 40 -3.47 -2.00 21.98
CA TRP A 40 -3.96 -1.58 20.67
C TRP A 40 -2.79 -1.43 19.69
N VAL A 41 -3.03 -1.80 18.43
CA VAL A 41 -2.10 -1.61 17.32
C VAL A 41 -2.73 -0.68 16.29
N ASP A 42 -1.95 0.28 15.79
CA ASP A 42 -2.33 1.10 14.65
C ASP A 42 -2.31 0.23 13.38
N HIS A 43 -3.47 0.16 12.72
CA HIS A 43 -3.69 -0.66 11.54
C HIS A 43 -4.05 0.22 10.35
N ILE A 44 -3.35 0.00 9.24
CA ILE A 44 -3.59 0.73 7.99
C ILE A 44 -4.00 -0.28 6.92
N ASP A 45 -5.29 -0.27 6.58
CA ASP A 45 -5.82 -1.01 5.44
C ASP A 45 -5.48 -0.31 4.13
N ARG A 46 -4.98 -1.06 3.15
CA ARG A 46 -4.69 -0.56 1.81
C ARG A 46 -5.53 -1.31 0.78
N LYS A 47 -6.31 -0.56 0.00
CA LYS A 47 -7.03 -1.07 -1.17
C LYS A 47 -6.45 -0.47 -2.45
N ILE A 48 -6.22 -1.31 -3.45
CA ILE A 48 -5.70 -0.90 -4.77
C ILE A 48 -6.72 -1.29 -5.83
N GLU A 49 -7.10 -0.33 -6.67
CA GLU A 49 -8.02 -0.52 -7.77
C GLU A 49 -7.30 -0.14 -9.08
N LEU A 50 -7.31 -1.07 -10.03
CA LEU A 50 -6.71 -0.91 -11.36
C LEU A 50 -7.83 -0.90 -12.39
N THR A 51 -7.86 0.14 -13.22
CA THR A 51 -8.82 0.29 -14.33
C THR A 51 -8.08 0.25 -15.65
N GLY A 52 -8.61 -0.53 -16.60
CA GLY A 52 -8.07 -0.70 -17.95
C GLY A 52 -8.26 -2.12 -18.47
N ALA A 53 -7.98 -2.32 -19.75
CA ALA A 53 -8.10 -3.61 -20.44
C ALA A 53 -6.94 -4.58 -20.12
N LEU A 54 -6.76 -4.85 -18.82
CA LEU A 54 -5.68 -5.68 -18.29
C LEU A 54 -6.14 -7.13 -18.12
N ASP A 55 -5.32 -8.07 -18.60
CA ASP A 55 -5.49 -9.49 -18.27
C ASP A 55 -5.08 -9.81 -16.81
N ASP A 56 -5.40 -11.00 -16.34
CA ASP A 56 -5.14 -11.41 -14.95
C ASP A 56 -3.64 -11.44 -14.62
N ALA A 57 -2.80 -11.88 -15.55
CA ALA A 57 -1.34 -11.91 -15.36
C ALA A 57 -0.76 -10.49 -15.23
N GLN A 58 -1.28 -9.53 -15.99
CA GLN A 58 -0.93 -8.11 -15.88
C GLN A 58 -1.39 -7.54 -14.54
N ARG A 59 -2.61 -7.85 -14.10
CA ARG A 59 -3.15 -7.41 -12.79
C ARG A 59 -2.31 -7.93 -11.64
N ASP A 60 -2.01 -9.23 -11.61
CA ASP A 60 -1.17 -9.85 -10.59
C ASP A 60 0.23 -9.24 -10.58
N ARG A 61 0.80 -9.00 -11.75
CA ARG A 61 2.12 -8.38 -11.84
C ARG A 61 2.11 -6.94 -11.34
N LEU A 62 1.09 -6.15 -11.69
CA LEU A 62 0.95 -4.78 -11.20
C LEU A 62 0.75 -4.75 -9.68
N LEU A 63 0.02 -5.71 -9.11
CA LEU A 63 -0.15 -5.84 -7.66
C LEU A 63 1.19 -6.11 -6.96
N LEU A 64 2.02 -7.04 -7.47
CA LEU A 64 3.37 -7.29 -6.94
C LEU A 64 4.27 -6.04 -7.01
N ILE A 65 4.15 -5.23 -8.05
CA ILE A 65 4.87 -3.95 -8.16
C ILE A 65 4.31 -2.92 -7.15
N ALA A 66 3.01 -2.97 -6.87
CA ALA A 66 2.36 -2.08 -5.92
C ALA A 66 2.79 -2.35 -4.46
N GLU A 67 3.21 -3.57 -4.13
CA GLU A 67 3.81 -3.88 -2.83
C GLU A 67 5.14 -3.17 -2.61
N ARG A 68 5.87 -2.86 -3.68
CA ARG A 68 7.11 -2.07 -3.64
C ARG A 68 6.86 -0.56 -3.64
N CYS A 69 5.65 -0.13 -3.30
CA CYS A 69 5.30 1.29 -3.28
C CYS A 69 6.10 2.03 -2.20
N PRO A 70 6.68 3.22 -2.51
CA PRO A 70 7.44 4.02 -1.55
C PRO A 70 6.69 4.30 -0.24
N VAL A 71 5.36 4.45 -0.28
CA VAL A 71 4.54 4.64 0.93
C VAL A 71 4.56 3.42 1.85
N HIS A 72 4.53 2.20 1.31
CA HIS A 72 4.65 1.01 2.14
C HIS A 72 6.02 0.97 2.82
N GLN A 73 7.09 1.26 2.07
CA GLN A 73 8.43 1.35 2.64
C GLN A 73 8.52 2.41 3.74
N THR A 74 7.92 3.60 3.53
CA THR A 74 7.84 4.62 4.57
C THR A 74 7.12 4.12 5.81
N LEU A 75 6.02 3.38 5.67
CA LEU A 75 5.26 2.89 6.82
C LEU A 75 5.93 1.74 7.59
N THR A 76 6.88 1.03 6.97
CA THR A 76 7.56 -0.13 7.57
C THR A 76 9.03 0.09 7.89
N SER A 77 9.59 1.28 7.62
CA SER A 77 10.97 1.66 7.96
C SER A 77 11.02 2.46 9.26
N GLU A 78 12.22 2.78 9.74
CA GLU A 78 12.37 3.84 10.75
C GLU A 78 11.89 5.18 10.16
N VAL A 79 10.91 5.83 10.83
CA VAL A 79 10.35 7.12 10.39
C VAL A 79 10.55 8.16 11.49
N ARG A 80 11.09 9.32 11.12
CA ARG A 80 11.12 10.50 11.98
C ARG A 80 10.11 11.54 11.49
N VAL A 81 9.11 11.85 12.32
CA VAL A 81 8.11 12.88 12.03
C VAL A 81 8.44 14.13 12.87
N ALA A 82 8.72 15.25 12.20
CA ALA A 82 8.91 16.55 12.84
C ALA A 82 7.65 17.40 12.68
N THR A 83 7.18 18.01 13.77
CA THR A 83 6.00 18.88 13.78
C THR A 83 6.37 20.23 14.37
N SER A 84 5.92 21.33 13.77
CA SER A 84 6.05 22.67 14.33
C SER A 84 4.75 23.45 14.21
N LEU A 85 4.46 24.27 15.22
CA LEU A 85 3.37 25.24 15.24
C LEU A 85 3.95 26.61 14.87
N ARG A 86 3.24 27.38 14.04
CA ARG A 86 3.54 28.78 13.78
C ARG A 86 2.61 29.68 14.57
#